data_AF-A0A497P955-F1
#
_entry.id   AF-A0A497P955-F1
#
_cell.length_a   1.000
_cell.length_b   1.000
_cell.length_c   1.000
_cell.angle_alpha   90.00
_cell.angle_beta   90.00
_cell.angle_gamma   90.00
#
_symmetry.space_group_name_H-M   'P 1'
#
loop_
_entity.id
_entity.type
_entity.pdbx_description
1 polymer ?
#
loop_
_entity_poly.entity_id
_entity_poly.type
_entity_poly.pdbx_seq_one_letter_code
_entity_poly.pdbx_strand_id
1 'polypeptide(L)'
;MSEKEKLYKAIERAGLGDGLIGRSHGLILEVLTTGDFCKSEIFDKVKGKNYLTAPQQVIRATDQLVEIGAVKAVGKRKTEYAEIGEEEEVYSITERGRILLEDLRAKFSTFER
;
A
#
# COMPACT_ATOMS: atom_id res chain seq x y z
N MET A 1 -2.44 -19.86 -17.73
CA MET A 1 -2.76 -18.70 -16.87
C MET A 1 -1.65 -17.67 -16.99
N SER A 2 -1.98 -16.52 -17.54
CA SER A 2 -1.11 -15.36 -17.66
C SER A 2 -0.76 -14.77 -16.28
N GLU A 3 0.34 -14.03 -16.20
CA GLU A 3 0.74 -13.29 -14.99
C GLU A 3 -0.35 -12.30 -14.52
N LYS A 4 -1.09 -11.72 -15.47
CA LYS A 4 -2.21 -10.81 -15.19
C LYS A 4 -3.37 -11.56 -14.51
N GLU A 5 -3.73 -12.76 -14.96
CA GLU A 5 -4.76 -13.57 -14.30
C GLU A 5 -4.36 -14.04 -12.90
N LYS A 6 -3.07 -14.34 -12.68
CA LYS A 6 -2.55 -14.67 -11.35
C LYS A 6 -2.68 -13.49 -10.38
N LEU A 7 -2.36 -12.28 -10.85
CA LEU A 7 -2.49 -11.05 -10.07
C LEU A 7 -3.95 -10.80 -9.68
N TYR A 8 -4.90 -10.88 -10.62
CA TYR A 8 -6.31 -10.68 -10.31
C TYR A 8 -6.87 -11.68 -9.30
N LYS A 9 -6.48 -12.96 -9.42
CA LYS A 9 -6.86 -13.97 -8.42
C LYS A 9 -6.29 -13.64 -7.03
N ALA A 10 -5.07 -13.10 -6.96
CA ALA A 10 -4.47 -12.69 -5.68
C ALA A 10 -5.21 -11.48 -5.09
N ILE A 11 -5.54 -10.48 -5.91
CA ILE A 11 -6.33 -9.29 -5.52
C ILE A 11 -7.70 -9.70 -4.98
N GLU A 12 -8.40 -10.59 -5.69
CA GLU A 12 -9.73 -11.08 -5.32
C GLU A 12 -9.69 -11.87 -4.01
N ARG A 13 -8.73 -12.79 -3.87
CA ARG A 13 -8.54 -13.58 -2.64
C ARG A 13 -8.21 -12.72 -1.42
N ALA A 14 -7.44 -11.66 -1.61
CA ALA A 14 -7.06 -10.75 -0.55
C ALA A 14 -8.13 -9.67 -0.27
N GLY A 15 -9.24 -9.64 -1.02
CA GLY A 15 -10.32 -8.66 -0.84
C GLY A 15 -9.90 -7.22 -1.15
N LEU A 16 -8.83 -7.03 -1.93
CA LEU A 16 -8.20 -5.73 -2.15
C LEU A 16 -8.95 -4.85 -3.15
N GLY A 17 -9.97 -5.40 -3.81
CA GLY A 17 -10.73 -4.70 -4.85
C GLY A 17 -11.94 -3.90 -4.35
N ASP A 18 -12.31 -4.04 -3.07
CA ASP A 18 -13.67 -3.70 -2.62
C ASP A 18 -13.73 -2.70 -1.47
N GLY A 19 -14.72 -1.80 -1.53
CA GLY A 19 -15.13 -0.93 -0.44
C GLY A 19 -14.00 -0.11 0.21
N LEU A 20 -13.98 -0.09 1.54
CA LEU A 20 -12.99 0.63 2.34
C LEU A 20 -11.59 0.02 2.19
N ILE A 21 -11.49 -1.30 2.02
CA ILE A 21 -10.21 -2.01 1.91
C ILE A 21 -9.50 -1.54 0.64
N GLY A 22 -10.16 -1.61 -0.52
CA GLY A 22 -9.55 -1.19 -1.79
C GLY A 22 -9.13 0.28 -1.81
N ARG A 23 -9.88 1.16 -1.14
CA ARG A 23 -9.51 2.58 -1.00
C ARG A 23 -8.26 2.79 -0.15
N SER A 24 -8.12 2.09 0.97
CA SER A 24 -6.90 2.17 1.80
C SER A 24 -5.66 1.70 1.05
N HIS A 25 -5.79 0.61 0.27
CA HIS A 25 -4.72 0.10 -0.57
C HIS A 25 -4.39 1.08 -1.71
N GLY A 26 -5.40 1.70 -2.32
CA GLY A 26 -5.25 2.77 -3.30
C GLY A 26 -4.47 3.96 -2.76
N LEU A 27 -4.78 4.44 -1.53
CA LEU A 27 -4.04 5.52 -0.87
C LEU A 27 -2.57 5.19 -0.66
N ILE A 28 -2.27 3.97 -0.19
CA ILE A 28 -0.89 3.53 0.05
C ILE A 28 -0.11 3.45 -1.27
N LEU A 29 -0.71 2.84 -2.31
CA LEU A 29 -0.10 2.77 -3.63
C LEU A 29 0.11 4.15 -4.23
N GLU A 30 -0.84 5.07 -4.08
CA GLU A 30 -0.73 6.45 -4.54
C GLU A 30 0.42 7.19 -3.86
N VAL A 31 0.58 7.05 -2.54
CA VAL A 31 1.75 7.58 -1.82
C VAL A 31 3.04 7.04 -2.42
N LEU A 32 3.13 5.73 -2.65
CA LEU A 32 4.33 5.09 -3.21
C LEU A 32 4.62 5.46 -4.67
N THR A 33 3.69 6.10 -5.39
CA THR A 33 4.00 6.69 -6.71
C THR A 33 4.87 7.94 -6.61
N THR A 34 4.92 8.58 -5.43
CA THR A 34 5.66 9.82 -5.20
C THR A 34 7.08 9.59 -4.67
N GLY A 35 7.42 8.36 -4.30
CA GLY A 35 8.72 7.98 -3.76
C GLY A 35 8.65 6.69 -2.94
N ASP A 36 9.80 6.30 -2.40
CA ASP A 36 9.92 5.12 -1.54
C ASP A 36 9.82 5.53 -0.07
N PHE A 37 8.99 4.82 0.70
CA PHE A 37 8.63 5.21 2.07
C PHE A 37 8.59 4.02 3.03
N CYS A 38 8.89 4.29 4.31
CA CYS A 38 8.64 3.37 5.41
C CYS A 38 7.13 3.34 5.76
N LYS A 39 6.68 2.31 6.49
CA LYS A 39 5.27 2.18 6.92
C LYS A 39 4.82 3.36 7.78
N SER A 40 5.69 3.88 8.65
CA SER A 40 5.44 5.09 9.44
C SER A 40 5.24 6.34 8.56
N GLU A 41 6.16 6.58 7.62
CA GLU A 41 6.08 7.70 6.66
C GLU A 41 4.83 7.62 5.78
N ILE A 42 4.43 6.40 5.37
CA ILE A 42 3.16 6.19 4.64
C ILE A 42 1.98 6.57 5.53
N PHE A 43 1.97 6.12 6.79
CA PHE A 43 0.91 6.44 7.73
C PHE A 43 0.75 7.96 7.90
N ASP A 44 1.83 8.72 8.05
CA ASP A 44 1.72 10.18 8.18
C ASP A 44 1.12 10.89 6.96
N LYS A 45 1.29 10.31 5.77
CA LYS A 45 0.73 10.85 4.52
C LYS A 45 -0.75 10.51 4.33
N VAL A 46 -1.21 9.41 4.91
CA VAL A 46 -2.59 8.92 4.72
C VAL A 46 -3.47 9.03 5.96
N LYS A 47 -2.90 9.38 7.13
CA LYS A 47 -3.65 9.51 8.38
C LYS A 47 -4.82 10.47 8.23
N GLY A 48 -5.97 10.06 8.73
CA GLY A 48 -7.23 10.80 8.62
C GLY A 48 -7.98 10.61 7.29
N LYS A 49 -7.40 9.96 6.28
CA LYS A 49 -8.08 9.63 5.02
C LYS A 49 -8.70 8.24 5.08
N ASN A 50 -9.90 8.05 4.52
CA ASN A 50 -10.58 6.74 4.41
C ASN A 50 -10.57 5.93 5.73
N TYR A 51 -10.77 6.61 6.87
CA TYR A 51 -10.75 6.02 8.23
C TYR A 51 -9.41 5.36 8.65
N LEU A 52 -8.29 5.74 8.03
CA LEU A 52 -6.94 5.37 8.45
C LEU A 52 -6.53 6.23 9.64
N THR A 53 -6.79 5.74 10.86
CA THR A 53 -6.53 6.47 12.11
C THR A 53 -5.46 5.80 12.98
N ALA A 54 -5.11 4.55 12.68
CA ALA A 54 -4.11 3.79 13.43
C ALA A 54 -3.00 3.27 12.51
N PRO A 55 -1.72 3.33 12.92
CA PRO A 55 -0.58 2.79 12.15
C PRO A 55 -0.78 1.34 11.73
N GLN A 56 -1.41 0.53 12.59
CA GLN A 56 -1.66 -0.89 12.31
C GLN A 56 -2.54 -1.15 11.10
N GLN A 57 -3.40 -0.21 10.71
CA GLN A 57 -4.18 -0.32 9.47
C GLN A 57 -3.27 -0.21 8.24
N VAL A 58 -2.30 0.71 8.27
CA VAL A 58 -1.33 0.92 7.19
C VAL A 58 -0.31 -0.20 7.13
N ILE A 59 0.16 -0.68 8.28
CA ILE A 59 1.08 -1.83 8.37
C ILE A 59 0.45 -3.05 7.69
N ARG A 60 -0.77 -3.43 8.12
CA ARG A 60 -1.50 -4.58 7.55
C ARG A 60 -1.76 -4.44 6.06
N ALA A 61 -2.26 -3.28 5.62
CA ALA A 61 -2.54 -3.06 4.21
C ALA A 61 -1.25 -3.10 3.36
N THR A 62 -0.14 -2.57 3.87
CA THR A 62 1.16 -2.66 3.20
C THR A 62 1.64 -4.10 3.11
N ASP A 63 1.49 -4.91 4.18
CA ASP A 63 1.86 -6.33 4.17
C ASP A 63 1.05 -7.14 3.15
N GLN A 64 -0.25 -6.85 3.02
CA GLN A 64 -1.10 -7.47 1.99
C GLN A 64 -0.62 -7.10 0.57
N LEU A 65 -0.19 -5.85 0.35
CA LEU A 65 0.39 -5.45 -0.94
C LEU A 65 1.74 -6.14 -1.22
N VAL A 66 2.54 -6.38 -0.19
CA VAL A 66 3.80 -7.13 -0.33
C VAL A 66 3.52 -8.58 -0.68
N GLU A 67 2.55 -9.22 -0.02
CA GLU A 67 2.17 -10.62 -0.27
C GLU A 67 1.75 -10.86 -1.73
N ILE A 68 1.02 -9.92 -2.34
CA ILE A 68 0.61 -10.00 -3.75
C ILE A 68 1.67 -9.48 -4.73
N GLY A 69 2.80 -8.99 -4.22
CA GLY A 69 3.90 -8.41 -5.01
C GLY A 69 3.56 -7.08 -5.67
N ALA A 70 2.57 -6.35 -5.16
CA ALA A 70 2.25 -4.99 -5.59
C ALA A 70 3.25 -3.96 -5.03
N VAL A 71 3.88 -4.29 -3.91
CA VAL A 71 4.91 -3.49 -3.23
C VAL A 71 6.09 -4.39 -2.88
N LYS A 72 7.30 -3.84 -2.81
CA LYS A 72 8.51 -4.58 -2.39
C LYS A 72 9.37 -3.74 -1.44
N ALA A 73 10.07 -4.39 -0.51
CA ALA A 73 11.11 -3.75 0.28
C ALA A 73 12.35 -3.47 -0.62
N VAL A 74 12.92 -2.27 -0.50
CA VAL A 74 14.07 -1.81 -1.29
C VAL A 74 15.26 -1.36 -0.44
N GLY A 75 15.09 -1.31 0.89
CA GLY A 75 16.16 -0.92 1.80
C GLY A 75 15.65 -0.75 3.22
N LYS A 76 16.47 -0.12 4.06
CA LYS A 76 16.13 0.25 5.43
C LYS A 76 16.53 1.70 5.70
N ARG A 77 15.79 2.39 6.57
CA ARG A 77 16.05 3.78 6.95
C ARG A 77 15.69 4.00 8.42
N LYS A 78 16.50 4.82 9.11
CA LYS A 78 16.12 5.37 10.41
C LYS A 78 15.03 6.42 10.23
N THR A 79 13.90 6.21 10.88
CA THR A 79 12.79 7.17 10.93
C THR A 79 12.79 7.86 12.28
N GLU A 80 12.06 8.97 12.41
CA GLU A 80 11.82 9.63 13.70
C GLU A 80 10.95 8.79 14.67
N TYR A 81 10.34 7.72 14.15
CA TYR A 81 9.44 6.81 14.86
C TYR A 81 10.11 5.50 15.31
N ALA A 82 11.28 5.18 14.75
CA ALA A 82 12.03 4.00 15.14
C ALA A 82 12.51 4.15 16.59
N GLU A 83 12.44 3.07 17.36
CA GLU A 83 13.12 3.03 18.66
C GLU A 83 14.61 3.34 18.46
N ILE A 84 15.26 3.88 19.50
CA ILE A 84 16.68 4.28 19.42
C ILE A 84 17.51 3.08 18.96
N GLY A 85 17.98 3.12 17.70
CA GLY A 85 18.80 2.07 17.10
C GLY A 85 18.09 1.19 16.07
N GLU A 86 16.79 1.33 15.86
CA GLU A 86 16.05 0.54 14.87
C GLU A 86 15.99 1.22 13.48
N GLU A 87 15.94 0.42 12.44
CA GLU A 87 15.72 0.86 11.05
C GLU A 87 14.45 0.23 10.52
N GLU A 88 13.60 1.05 9.89
CA GLU A 88 12.38 0.58 9.22
C GLU A 88 12.65 0.18 7.78
N GLU A 89 11.94 -0.84 7.28
CA GLU A 89 11.98 -1.20 5.87
C GLU A 89 11.36 -0.11 5.00
N VAL A 90 12.06 0.24 3.92
CA VAL A 90 11.60 1.18 2.90
C VAL A 90 10.94 0.39 1.78
N TYR A 91 9.74 0.80 1.38
CA TYR A 91 8.93 0.12 0.38
C TYR A 91 8.81 0.93 -0.91
N SER A 92 8.76 0.23 -2.04
CA SER A 92 8.59 0.80 -3.38
C SER A 92 7.47 0.09 -4.14
N ILE A 93 6.74 0.83 -4.97
CA ILE A 93 5.67 0.29 -5.83
C ILE A 93 6.25 -0.53 -6.98
N THR A 94 5.69 -1.71 -7.23
CA THR A 94 6.07 -2.54 -8.39
C THR A 94 5.19 -2.25 -9.59
N GLU A 95 5.52 -2.84 -10.74
CA GLU A 95 4.64 -2.78 -11.91
C GLU A 95 3.25 -3.37 -11.65
N ARG A 96 3.18 -4.45 -10.86
CA ARG A 96 1.89 -5.02 -10.43
C ARG A 96 1.11 -4.04 -9.57
N GLY A 97 1.79 -3.28 -8.72
CA GLY A 97 1.18 -2.24 -7.90
C GLY A 97 0.61 -1.11 -8.73
N ARG A 98 1.28 -0.72 -9.82
CA ARG A 98 0.76 0.30 -10.75
C ARG A 98 -0.50 -0.17 -11.46
N ILE A 99 -0.52 -1.41 -11.96
CA ILE A 99 -1.71 -2.00 -12.58
C ILE A 99 -2.88 -2.03 -11.58
N LEU A 100 -2.63 -2.49 -10.35
CA LEU A 100 -3.64 -2.49 -9.30
C LEU A 100 -4.15 -1.07 -8.98
N LEU A 101 -3.24 -0.08 -8.90
CA LEU A 101 -3.62 1.30 -8.64
C LEU A 101 -4.52 1.88 -9.74
N GLU A 102 -4.21 1.60 -11.02
CA GLU A 102 -5.04 2.02 -12.14
C GLU A 102 -6.45 1.40 -12.06
N ASP A 103 -6.54 0.11 -11.76
CA ASP A 103 -7.82 -0.58 -11.58
C ASP A 103 -8.62 0.00 -10.39
N LEU A 104 -7.96 0.30 -9.28
CA LEU A 104 -8.59 0.93 -8.12
C LEU A 104 -9.05 2.35 -8.43
N ARG A 105 -8.29 3.14 -9.20
CA ARG A 105 -8.69 4.48 -9.65
C ARG A 105 -9.89 4.43 -10.59
N ALA A 106 -9.94 3.44 -11.47
CA ALA A 106 -11.10 3.24 -12.35
C ALA A 106 -12.38 2.89 -11.55
N LYS A 107 -12.22 2.15 -10.44
CA LYS A 107 -13.34 1.78 -9.54
C LYS A 107 -13.74 2.88 -8.56
N PHE A 108 -12.79 3.65 -8.05
CA PHE A 108 -13.00 4.66 -7.01
C PHE A 108 -12.64 6.04 -7.56
N SER A 109 -13.65 6.90 -7.72
CA SER A 109 -13.48 8.26 -8.28
C SER A 109 -12.59 9.19 -7.44
N THR A 110 -12.42 8.89 -6.14
CA THR A 110 -11.44 9.51 -5.25
C THR A 110 -11.16 8.59 -4.08
N PHE A 111 -9.93 8.63 -3.58
CA PHE A 111 -9.53 7.92 -2.36
C PHE A 111 -9.72 8.75 -1.08
N GLU A 112 -10.04 10.05 -1.18
CA GLU A 112 -10.04 11.00 -0.06
C GLU A 112 -11.39 11.20 0.66
N ARG A 113 -12.32 10.24 0.64
CA ARG A 113 -13.62 10.43 1.31
C ARG A 113 -13.57 10.27 2.82
#